data_AF-A0A2A2IA83-F1
#
_entry.id   AF-A0A2A2IA83-F1
#
_cell.length_a   1.000
_cell.length_b   1.000
_cell.length_c   1.000
_cell.angle_alpha   90.00
_cell.angle_beta   90.00
_cell.angle_gamma   90.00
#
_symmetry.space_group_name_H-M   'P 1'
#
loop_
_entity.id
_entity.type
_entity.pdbx_description
1 polymer ?
#
loop_
_entity_poly.entity_id
_entity_poly.type
_entity_poly.pdbx_seq_one_letter_code
_entity_poly.pdbx_strand_id
1 'polypeptide(L)'
;MRKSFLKVYLVLSWLAFLSILIQVFLAGVAIFQDYSYWEIHKSFALFKYIYIAMFIVGLVGKLPKNLIWLSIAIFAVANVQYYTAHGFLASLHVVIPFLIFWINLVLIRKAYEALKVQHSNGL
;
A
#
# COMPACT_ATOMS: atom_id res chain seq x y z
N MET A 1 23.63 -7.03 1.01
CA MET A 1 22.28 -7.66 1.09
C MET A 1 21.16 -6.65 1.38
N ARG A 2 21.20 -5.87 2.46
CA ARG A 2 20.14 -4.90 2.84
C ARG A 2 19.75 -3.91 1.72
N LYS A 3 20.70 -3.47 0.90
CA LYS A 3 20.47 -2.60 -0.28
C LYS A 3 19.54 -3.23 -1.31
N SER A 4 19.72 -4.53 -1.60
CA SER A 4 18.86 -5.27 -2.53
C SER A 4 17.44 -5.39 -1.99
N PHE A 5 17.27 -5.67 -0.69
CA PHE A 5 15.96 -5.68 -0.04
C PHE A 5 15.28 -4.31 -0.06
N LEU A 6 16.02 -3.21 0.13
CA LEU A 6 15.46 -1.86 0.00
C LEU A 6 14.99 -1.55 -1.42
N LYS A 7 15.74 -1.99 -2.45
CA LYS A 7 15.31 -1.85 -3.85
C LYS A 7 14.01 -2.62 -4.13
N VAL A 8 13.95 -3.89 -3.69
CA VAL A 8 12.73 -4.71 -3.83
C VAL A 8 11.57 -4.07 -3.09
N TYR A 9 11.78 -3.64 -1.84
CA TYR A 9 10.77 -2.95 -1.05
C TYR A 9 10.26 -1.68 -1.74
N LEU A 10 11.15 -0.90 -2.35
CA LEU A 10 10.79 0.33 -3.08
C LEU A 10 9.99 0.03 -4.36
N VAL A 11 10.33 -1.02 -5.09
CA VAL A 11 9.53 -1.48 -6.25
C VAL A 11 8.13 -1.89 -5.80
N LEU A 12 8.03 -2.67 -4.72
CA LEU A 12 6.74 -3.09 -4.16
C LEU A 12 5.92 -1.91 -3.65
N SER A 13 6.53 -0.91 -3.02
CA SER A 13 5.80 0.27 -2.53
C SER A 13 5.26 1.14 -3.67
N TRP A 14 5.99 1.26 -4.78
CA TRP A 14 5.50 1.90 -6.01
C TRP A 14 4.38 1.10 -6.69
N LEU A 15 4.51 -0.24 -6.72
CA LEU A 15 3.44 -1.10 -7.24
C LEU A 15 2.16 -0.97 -6.39
N ALA A 16 2.30 -0.95 -5.06
CA ALA A 16 1.19 -0.72 -4.14
C ALA A 16 0.58 0.68 -4.35
N PHE A 17 1.41 1.70 -4.57
CA PHE A 17 0.96 3.06 -4.86
C PHE A 17 0.07 3.11 -6.10
N LEU A 18 0.56 2.55 -7.21
CA LEU A 18 -0.18 2.49 -8.46
C LEU A 18 -1.47 1.68 -8.30
N SER A 19 -1.44 0.60 -7.52
CA SER A 19 -2.62 -0.22 -7.24
C SER A 19 -3.69 0.54 -6.46
N ILE A 20 -3.32 1.42 -5.52
CA ILE A 20 -4.29 2.30 -4.84
C ILE A 20 -4.98 3.22 -5.86
N LEU A 21 -4.22 3.83 -6.77
CA LEU A 21 -4.78 4.69 -7.82
C LEU A 21 -5.75 3.93 -8.73
N ILE A 22 -5.37 2.72 -9.16
CA ILE A 22 -6.23 1.84 -9.95
C ILE A 22 -7.49 1.49 -9.16
N GLN A 23 -7.39 1.20 -7.87
CA GLN A 23 -8.54 0.82 -7.05
C GLN A 23 -9.56 1.96 -6.91
N VAL A 24 -9.09 3.19 -6.70
CA VAL A 24 -9.94 4.40 -6.67
C VAL A 24 -10.55 4.66 -8.05
N PHE A 25 -9.76 4.51 -9.11
CA PHE A 25 -10.25 4.64 -10.49
C PHE A 25 -11.37 3.63 -10.80
N LEU A 26 -11.20 2.35 -10.44
CA LEU A 26 -12.21 1.31 -10.65
C LEU A 26 -13.51 1.60 -9.89
N ALA A 27 -13.43 2.16 -8.69
CA ALA A 27 -14.62 2.63 -7.97
C ALA A 27 -15.31 3.77 -8.73
N GLY A 28 -14.55 4.71 -9.28
CA GLY A 28 -15.06 5.77 -10.14
C GLY A 28 -15.77 5.22 -11.38
N VAL A 29 -15.16 4.29 -12.11
CA VAL A 29 -15.78 3.62 -13.26
C VAL A 29 -17.08 2.91 -12.86
N ALA A 30 -17.08 2.21 -11.73
CA ALA A 30 -18.27 1.51 -11.26
C ALA A 30 -19.44 2.44 -10.87
N ILE A 31 -19.13 3.67 -10.43
CA ILE A 31 -20.13 4.70 -10.08
C ILE A 31 -20.60 5.47 -11.31
N PHE A 32 -19.69 5.93 -12.16
CA PHE A 32 -19.97 6.91 -13.21
C PHE A 32 -20.25 6.28 -14.58
N GLN A 33 -19.85 5.03 -14.81
CA GLN A 33 -19.94 4.39 -16.12
C GLN A 33 -20.83 3.14 -16.10
N ASP A 34 -20.46 2.10 -15.34
CA ASP A 34 -21.20 0.84 -15.31
C ASP A 34 -20.99 0.10 -13.98
N TYR A 35 -22.09 -0.17 -13.28
CA TYR A 35 -22.11 -0.86 -11.99
C TYR A 35 -21.49 -2.27 -12.04
N SER A 36 -21.46 -2.92 -13.21
CA SER A 36 -20.84 -4.25 -13.39
C SER A 36 -19.34 -4.28 -13.01
N TYR A 37 -18.65 -3.12 -13.06
CA TYR A 37 -17.25 -2.99 -12.69
C TYR A 37 -16.97 -3.12 -11.18
N TRP A 38 -17.99 -3.15 -10.32
CA TRP A 38 -17.80 -3.41 -8.89
C TRP A 38 -17.17 -4.78 -8.61
N GLU A 39 -17.45 -5.79 -9.45
CA GLU A 39 -16.80 -7.11 -9.30
C GLU A 39 -15.29 -7.03 -9.56
N ILE A 40 -14.88 -6.21 -10.53
CA ILE A 40 -13.47 -5.97 -10.84
C ILE A 40 -12.82 -5.19 -9.69
N HIS A 41 -13.46 -4.13 -9.18
CA HIS A 41 -12.99 -3.37 -8.02
C HIS A 41 -12.79 -4.28 -6.79
N LYS A 42 -13.78 -5.11 -6.45
CA LYS A 42 -13.70 -6.03 -5.31
C LYS A 42 -12.60 -7.07 -5.47
N SER A 43 -12.47 -7.64 -6.68
CA SER A 43 -11.45 -8.64 -6.98
C SER A 43 -10.04 -8.03 -6.95
N PHE A 44 -9.87 -6.83 -7.51
CA PHE A 44 -8.58 -6.14 -7.54
C PHE A 44 -8.10 -5.73 -6.13
N ALA A 45 -9.00 -5.55 -5.16
CA ALA A 45 -8.66 -5.24 -3.75
C ALA A 45 -7.68 -6.24 -3.10
N LEU A 46 -7.50 -7.43 -3.69
CA LEU A 46 -6.46 -8.40 -3.31
C LEU A 46 -5.03 -7.84 -3.44
N PHE A 47 -4.80 -6.75 -4.19
CA PHE A 47 -3.48 -6.09 -4.25
C PHE A 47 -2.95 -5.74 -2.85
N LYS A 48 -3.81 -5.59 -1.83
CA LYS A 48 -3.42 -5.36 -0.43
C LYS A 48 -2.38 -6.36 0.08
N TYR A 49 -2.32 -7.58 -0.47
CA TYR A 49 -1.31 -8.58 -0.10
C TYR A 49 0.13 -8.15 -0.46
N ILE A 50 0.33 -7.14 -1.32
CA ILE A 50 1.63 -6.51 -1.54
C ILE A 50 2.21 -5.98 -0.22
N TYR A 51 1.37 -5.46 0.68
CA TYR A 51 1.84 -4.98 1.99
C TYR A 51 2.34 -6.09 2.91
N ILE A 52 1.81 -7.30 2.79
CA ILE A 52 2.37 -8.49 3.46
C ILE A 52 3.72 -8.85 2.86
N ALA A 53 3.84 -8.83 1.52
CA ALA A 53 5.12 -9.06 0.86
C ALA A 53 6.18 -8.02 1.30
N MET A 54 5.81 -6.75 1.38
CA MET A 54 6.66 -5.66 1.90
C MET A 54 7.06 -5.89 3.37
N PHE A 55 6.13 -6.33 4.21
CA PHE A 55 6.41 -6.69 5.60
C PHE A 55 7.45 -7.82 5.70
N ILE A 56 7.28 -8.90 4.92
CA ILE A 56 8.22 -10.03 4.86
C ILE A 56 9.59 -9.58 4.36
N VAL A 57 9.64 -8.83 3.26
CA VAL A 57 10.88 -8.24 2.72
C VAL A 57 11.56 -7.37 3.77
N GLY A 58 10.78 -6.60 4.52
CA GLY A 58 11.26 -5.76 5.61
C GLY A 58 11.91 -6.56 6.74
N LEU A 59 11.26 -7.64 7.18
CA LEU A 59 11.78 -8.54 8.22
C LEU A 59 13.06 -9.25 7.76
N VAL A 60 13.03 -9.91 6.60
CA VAL A 60 14.16 -10.67 6.05
C VAL A 60 15.35 -9.74 5.76
N GLY A 61 15.08 -8.56 5.21
CA GLY A 61 16.08 -7.55 4.91
C GLY A 61 16.61 -6.78 6.12
N LYS A 62 16.07 -7.03 7.33
CA LYS A 62 16.35 -6.27 8.56
C LYS A 62 16.26 -4.76 8.32
N LEU A 63 15.20 -4.35 7.63
CA LEU A 63 14.94 -2.95 7.28
C LEU A 63 14.57 -2.13 8.53
N PRO A 64 14.61 -0.79 8.46
CA PRO A 64 14.14 0.06 9.54
C PRO A 64 12.73 -0.34 10.04
N LYS A 65 12.54 -0.42 11.37
CA LYS A 65 11.30 -0.88 12.00
C LYS A 65 10.05 -0.11 11.51
N ASN A 66 10.21 1.18 11.21
CA ASN A 66 9.12 2.00 10.70
C ASN A 66 8.59 1.51 9.33
N LEU A 67 9.45 1.04 8.42
CA LEU A 67 9.02 0.47 7.13
C LEU A 67 8.23 -0.83 7.35
N ILE A 68 8.75 -1.70 8.21
CA ILE A 68 8.13 -2.98 8.55
C ILE A 68 6.74 -2.76 9.15
N TRP A 69 6.66 -2.00 10.25
CA TRP A 69 5.40 -1.84 10.98
C TRP A 69 4.36 -1.00 10.22
N LEU A 70 4.78 -0.01 9.43
CA LEU A 70 3.84 0.74 8.59
C LEU A 70 3.24 -0.14 7.49
N SER A 71 4.01 -1.07 6.90
CA SER A 71 3.47 -1.99 5.88
C SER A 71 2.32 -2.82 6.44
N ILE A 72 2.52 -3.45 7.60
CA ILE A 72 1.47 -4.27 8.20
C ILE A 72 0.31 -3.43 8.75
N ALA A 73 0.57 -2.20 9.23
CA ALA A 73 -0.48 -1.27 9.62
C ALA A 73 -1.38 -0.90 8.44
N ILE A 74 -0.81 -0.60 7.27
CA ILE A 74 -1.59 -0.34 6.05
C ILE A 74 -2.41 -1.58 5.68
N PHE A 75 -1.83 -2.79 5.74
CA PHE A 75 -2.58 -4.02 5.48
C PHE A 75 -3.78 -4.16 6.43
N ALA A 76 -3.61 -3.91 7.73
CA ALA A 76 -4.71 -3.95 8.69
C ALA A 76 -5.81 -2.94 8.33
N VAL A 77 -5.43 -1.68 8.06
CA VAL A 77 -6.37 -0.62 7.65
C VAL A 77 -7.08 -0.96 6.33
N ALA A 78 -6.39 -1.58 5.38
CA ALA A 78 -7.00 -2.05 4.12
C ALA A 78 -8.02 -3.17 4.34
N ASN A 79 -7.91 -3.97 5.41
CA ASN A 79 -8.95 -4.95 5.76
C ASN A 79 -10.13 -4.31 6.51
N VAL A 80 -9.90 -3.23 7.25
CA VAL A 80 -11.00 -2.47 7.90
C VAL A 80 -12.00 -1.94 6.86
N GLN A 81 -11.54 -1.61 5.65
CA GLN A 81 -12.35 -1.15 4.52
C GLN A 81 -13.56 -2.04 4.21
N TYR A 82 -13.45 -3.36 4.42
CA TYR A 82 -14.55 -4.30 4.14
C TYR A 82 -15.72 -4.11 5.11
N TYR A 83 -15.45 -3.65 6.33
CA TYR A 83 -16.48 -3.39 7.34
C TYR A 83 -17.05 -1.98 7.22
N THR A 84 -16.30 -1.05 6.62
CA THR A 84 -16.78 0.32 6.41
C THR A 84 -17.57 0.47 5.11
N ALA A 85 -17.76 -0.57 4.29
CA ALA A 85 -18.48 -0.46 3.01
C ALA A 85 -20.01 -0.44 3.15
N HIS A 86 -20.56 -0.30 4.36
CA HIS A 86 -21.99 -0.44 4.63
C HIS A 86 -22.53 0.67 5.55
N GLY A 87 -23.79 1.04 5.34
CA GLY A 87 -24.50 2.03 6.17
C GLY A 87 -23.81 3.40 6.23
N PHE A 88 -23.95 4.10 7.35
CA PHE A 88 -23.31 5.41 7.57
C PHE A 88 -21.78 5.35 7.49
N LEU A 89 -21.17 4.20 7.80
CA LEU A 89 -19.72 4.00 7.73
C LEU A 89 -19.19 3.97 6.29
N ALA A 90 -20.05 3.82 5.28
CA ALA A 90 -19.70 3.91 3.86
C ALA A 90 -18.93 5.21 3.54
N SER A 91 -19.25 6.31 4.21
CA SER A 91 -18.54 7.58 4.07
C SER A 91 -17.06 7.47 4.47
N LEU A 92 -16.73 6.63 5.46
CA LEU A 92 -15.33 6.38 5.85
C LEU A 92 -14.59 5.52 4.82
N HIS A 93 -15.28 4.60 4.13
CA HIS A 93 -14.69 3.80 3.05
C HIS A 93 -14.11 4.68 1.94
N VAL A 94 -14.67 5.87 1.70
CA VAL A 94 -14.14 6.83 0.72
C VAL A 94 -12.89 7.54 1.23
N VAL A 95 -12.78 7.80 2.53
CA VAL A 95 -11.68 8.56 3.13
C VAL A 95 -10.44 7.70 3.39
N ILE A 96 -10.63 6.43 3.81
CA ILE A 96 -9.52 5.52 4.15
C ILE A 96 -8.52 5.30 2.99
N PRO A 97 -8.92 5.18 1.70
CA PRO A 97 -7.98 5.06 0.59
C PRO A 97 -7.02 6.25 0.48
N PHE A 98 -7.48 7.47 0.78
CA PHE A 98 -6.61 8.66 0.80
C PHE A 98 -5.59 8.61 1.94
N LEU A 99 -5.99 8.09 3.10
CA LEU A 99 -5.06 7.85 4.21
C LEU A 99 -4.00 6.80 3.81
N ILE A 100 -4.43 5.67 3.24
CA ILE A 100 -3.53 4.62 2.75
C ILE A 100 -2.57 5.17 1.69
N PHE A 101 -3.08 5.96 0.73
CA PHE A 101 -2.30 6.67 -0.28
C PHE A 101 -1.20 7.53 0.33
N TRP A 102 -1.56 8.36 1.30
CA TRP A 102 -0.61 9.26 1.96
C TRP A 102 0.47 8.51 2.74
N ILE A 103 0.08 7.50 3.52
CA ILE A 103 1.04 6.68 4.28
C ILE A 103 1.95 5.91 3.32
N ASN A 104 1.44 5.46 2.16
CA ASN A 104 2.26 4.77 1.17
C ASN A 104 3.30 5.71 0.52
N LEU A 105 2.98 6.98 0.28
CA LEU A 105 3.97 7.99 -0.13
C LEU A 105 5.06 8.19 0.94
N VAL A 106 4.67 8.21 2.22
CA VAL A 106 5.62 8.27 3.33
C VAL A 106 6.53 7.03 3.35
N LEU A 107 6.01 5.84 3.06
CA LEU A 107 6.81 4.61 2.93
C LEU A 107 7.82 4.71 1.79
N ILE A 108 7.40 5.17 0.60
CA ILE A 108 8.30 5.38 -0.56
C ILE A 108 9.44 6.32 -0.18
N ARG A 109 9.10 7.48 0.40
CA ARG A 109 10.11 8.47 0.83
C ARG A 109 11.10 7.87 1.82
N LYS A 110 10.61 7.21 2.87
CA LYS A 110 11.46 6.60 3.90
C LYS A 110 12.34 5.47 3.36
N ALA A 111 11.82 4.67 2.44
CA ALA A 111 12.59 3.62 1.78
C ALA A 111 13.72 4.21 0.91
N TYR A 112 13.44 5.29 0.19
CA TYR A 112 14.44 6.02 -0.59
C TYR A 112 15.52 6.65 0.29
N GLU A 113 15.13 7.32 1.38
CA GLU A 113 16.07 7.88 2.37
C GLU A 113 16.97 6.78 2.96
N ALA A 114 16.39 5.64 3.35
CA ALA A 114 17.16 4.51 3.87
C ALA A 114 18.13 3.92 2.83
N LEU A 115 17.74 3.88 1.55
CA LEU A 115 18.59 3.45 0.45
C LEU A 115 19.76 4.40 0.21
N LYS A 116 19.52 5.73 0.28
CA LYS A 116 20.55 6.76 0.14
C LYS A 116 21.58 6.67 1.27
N VAL A 117 21.14 6.51 2.52
CA VAL A 117 22.03 6.32 3.69
C VAL A 117 22.88 5.07 3.54
N GLN A 118 22.31 3.97 3.04
CA GLN A 118 23.10 2.76 2.76
C GLN A 118 24.14 2.98 1.66
N HIS A 119 23.85 3.83 0.67
CA HIS A 119 24.80 4.14 -0.39
C HIS A 119 25.95 5.03 0.10
N SER A 120 25.69 6.03 0.96
CA SER A 120 26.72 6.92 1.51
C SER A 120 27.65 6.22 2.51
N ASN A 121 27.18 5.18 3.20
CA ASN A 121 27.94 4.50 4.25
C ASN A 121 28.91 3.43 3.73
N GLY A 122 29.16 3.35 2.41
CA GLY A 122 30.31 2.62 1.86
C GLY A 122 30.48 1.16 2.30
N LEU A 123 29.40 0.36 2.23
CA LEU A 123 29.48 -1.11 2.08
C LEU A 123 28.98 -1.51 0.68
#